data_AF-Q7Z237-F1
#
_entry.id   AF-Q7Z237-F1
#
_cell.length_a   1.000
_cell.length_b   1.000
_cell.length_c   1.000
_cell.angle_alpha   90.00
_cell.angle_beta   90.00
_cell.angle_gamma   90.00
#
_symmetry.space_group_name_H-M   'P 1'
#
loop_
_entity.id
_entity.type
_entity.pdbx_description
1 polymer ?
#
loop_
_entity_poly.entity_id
_entity_poly.type
_entity_poly.pdbx_seq_one_letter_code
_entity_poly.pdbx_strand_id
1 'polypeptide(L)'
;ARSFADIGDIVRGRDLFHGNPQEKEKRDELEKNLKTIFEKIHSGLRRRRRRRRSRQKTTTKMKMIQFFLNHEKIGGGESAHRVEALTCDVKSGNNYFRPTCSDSGDGKGQYPANNKCTCNNGDVPTYFDYVPQFLRWFEEWA
;
A
#
# COMPACT_ATOMS: atom_id res chain seq x y z
N ALA A 1 10.43 -1.50 -3.57
CA ALA A 1 9.89 -1.89 -2.24
C ALA A 1 10.04 -0.77 -1.21
N ARG A 2 11.20 -0.12 -1.09
CA ARG A 2 11.43 1.00 -0.15
C ARG A 2 10.47 2.17 -0.36
N SER A 3 10.42 2.72 -1.58
CA SER A 3 9.49 3.80 -1.94
C SER A 3 8.01 3.41 -1.74
N PHE A 4 7.64 2.14 -1.96
CA PHE A 4 6.28 1.67 -1.68
C PHE A 4 5.93 1.75 -0.19
N ALA A 5 6.86 1.31 0.67
CA ALA A 5 6.68 1.36 2.11
C ALA A 5 6.62 2.81 2.63
N ASP A 6 7.43 3.72 2.08
CA ASP A 6 7.42 5.13 2.46
C ASP A 6 6.14 5.85 2.01
N ILE A 7 5.67 5.63 0.77
CA ILE A 7 4.35 6.12 0.33
C ILE A 7 3.25 5.57 1.25
N GLY A 8 3.35 4.31 1.65
CA GLY A 8 2.46 3.68 2.62
C GLY A 8 2.46 4.38 3.97
N ASP A 9 3.62 4.82 4.47
CA ASP A 9 3.73 5.57 5.72
C ASP A 9 3.25 7.02 5.61
N ILE A 10 3.46 7.69 4.48
CA ILE A 10 2.88 9.02 4.20
C ILE A 10 1.35 8.96 4.23
N VAL A 11 0.76 8.00 3.50
CA VAL A 11 -0.71 7.83 3.45
C VAL A 11 -1.27 7.46 4.83
N ARG A 12 -0.50 6.72 5.66
CA ARG A 12 -0.88 6.35 7.03
C ARG A 12 -0.60 7.44 8.08
N GLY A 13 0.09 8.51 7.72
CA GLY A 13 0.54 9.55 8.66
C GLY A 13 1.59 9.06 9.67
N ARG A 14 2.39 8.05 9.29
CA ARG A 14 3.48 7.47 10.11
C ARG A 14 4.87 7.89 9.64
N ASP A 15 4.94 8.63 8.54
CA ASP A 15 6.19 9.08 7.95
C ASP A 15 6.95 10.02 8.90
N LEU A 16 8.25 9.75 9.06
CA LEU A 16 9.17 10.41 9.99
C LEU A 16 9.96 11.54 9.31
N PHE A 17 9.76 11.81 8.02
CA PHE A 17 10.53 12.81 7.29
C PHE A 17 10.10 14.23 7.67
N HIS A 18 10.89 14.92 8.49
CA HIS A 18 10.59 16.29 8.92
C HIS A 18 11.09 17.37 7.97
N GLY A 19 12.05 17.05 7.10
CA GLY A 19 12.59 17.95 6.07
C GLY A 19 13.16 19.26 6.61
N ASN A 20 13.41 20.20 5.69
CA ASN A 20 13.70 21.59 6.03
C ASN A 20 12.39 22.38 6.30
N PRO A 21 12.42 23.63 6.79
CA PRO A 21 11.20 24.39 7.10
C PRO A 21 10.22 24.53 5.92
N GLN A 22 10.73 24.66 4.68
CA GLN A 22 9.90 24.79 3.47
C GLN A 22 9.22 23.47 3.10
N GLU A 23 9.91 22.34 3.29
CA GLU A 23 9.35 21.01 3.08
C GLU A 23 8.32 20.66 4.15
N LYS A 24 8.54 21.11 5.38
CA LYS A 24 7.60 20.93 6.49
C LYS A 24 6.26 21.60 6.21
N GLU A 25 6.24 22.83 5.69
CA GLU A 25 5.00 23.52 5.32
C GLU A 25 4.21 22.75 4.24
N LYS A 26 4.89 22.28 3.19
CA LYS A 26 4.28 21.46 2.13
C LYS A 26 3.75 20.13 2.68
N ARG A 27 4.46 19.52 3.63
CA ARG A 27 4.03 18.29 4.30
C ARG A 27 2.78 18.53 5.14
N ASP A 28 2.73 19.62 5.90
CA ASP A 28 1.55 19.98 6.71
C ASP A 28 0.33 20.21 5.80
N GLU A 29 0.52 20.85 4.65
CA GLU A 29 -0.52 20.99 3.62
C GLU A 29 -0.97 19.63 3.07
N LEU A 30 -0.03 18.75 2.71
CA LEU A 30 -0.31 17.40 2.23
C LEU A 30 -1.09 16.59 3.27
N GLU A 31 -0.67 16.58 4.53
CA GLU A 31 -1.36 15.87 5.61
C GLU A 31 -2.77 16.42 5.85
N LYS A 32 -2.95 17.75 5.80
CA LYS A 32 -4.27 18.38 5.92
C LYS A 32 -5.19 17.99 4.77
N ASN A 33 -4.67 17.93 3.54
CA ASN A 33 -5.40 17.47 2.38
C ASN A 33 -5.78 16.00 2.48
N LEU A 34 -4.85 15.13 2.88
CA LEU A 34 -5.10 13.71 3.12
C LEU A 34 -6.17 13.50 4.20
N LYS A 35 -6.07 14.19 5.34
CA LYS A 35 -7.10 14.17 6.41
C LYS A 35 -8.47 14.57 5.85
N THR A 36 -8.54 15.66 5.10
CA THR A 36 -9.80 16.14 4.47
C THR A 36 -10.39 15.11 3.50
N ILE A 37 -9.54 14.48 2.68
CA ILE A 37 -9.95 13.43 1.74
C ILE A 37 -10.49 12.23 2.51
N PHE A 38 -9.78 11.74 3.52
CA PHE A 38 -10.20 10.60 4.33
C PHE A 38 -11.47 10.88 5.13
N GLU A 39 -11.67 12.09 5.65
CA GLU A 39 -12.91 12.50 6.29
C GLU A 39 -14.11 12.50 5.32
N LYS A 40 -13.94 13.03 4.10
CA LYS A 40 -14.96 12.99 3.05
C LYS A 40 -15.31 11.56 2.64
N ILE A 41 -14.28 10.73 2.50
CA ILE A 41 -14.39 9.30 2.20
C ILE A 41 -15.17 8.57 3.32
N HIS A 42 -14.77 8.75 4.58
CA HIS A 42 -15.41 8.12 5.74
C HIS A 42 -16.86 8.60 5.96
N SER A 43 -17.11 9.90 5.83
CA SER A 43 -18.47 10.46 5.93
C SER A 43 -19.37 9.97 4.78
N GLY A 44 -18.85 9.87 3.56
CA GLY A 44 -19.52 9.28 2.41
C GLY A 44 -19.87 7.80 2.61
N LEU A 45 -18.95 7.02 3.16
CA LEU A 45 -19.20 5.63 3.56
C LEU A 45 -20.30 5.52 4.60
N ARG A 46 -20.21 6.30 5.69
CA ARG A 46 -21.17 6.28 6.79
C ARG A 46 -22.57 6.64 6.30
N ARG A 47 -22.69 7.65 5.43
CA ARG A 47 -23.96 8.03 4.78
C ARG A 47 -24.51 6.92 3.90
N ARG A 48 -23.67 6.28 3.07
CA ARG A 48 -24.09 5.14 2.23
C ARG A 48 -24.44 3.90 3.05
N ARG A 49 -23.74 3.60 4.15
CA ARG A 49 -24.05 2.49 5.07
C ARG A 49 -25.39 2.71 5.78
N ARG A 50 -25.67 3.96 6.21
CA ARG A 50 -27.00 4.35 6.72
C ARG A 50 -28.09 4.16 5.66
N ARG A 51 -27.84 4.54 4.41
CA ARG A 51 -28.77 4.30 3.27
C ARG A 51 -28.89 2.83 2.86
N ARG A 52 -27.86 2.00 3.05
CA ARG A 52 -27.82 0.57 2.64
C ARG A 52 -28.31 -0.40 3.71
N ARG A 53 -28.70 0.05 4.91
CA ARG A 53 -29.51 -0.76 5.84
C ARG A 53 -30.88 -1.16 5.26
N SER A 54 -31.26 -0.65 4.08
CA SER A 54 -32.48 -1.03 3.36
C SER A 54 -32.28 -1.76 2.03
N ARG A 55 -31.05 -2.03 1.55
CA ARG A 55 -30.81 -2.86 0.35
C ARG A 55 -29.32 -3.17 0.15
N GLN A 56 -29.02 -4.46 0.11
CA GLN A 56 -27.68 -5.03 0.06
C GLN A 56 -27.06 -4.96 -1.34
N LYS A 57 -25.81 -4.49 -1.40
CA LYS A 57 -24.71 -4.85 -2.33
C LYS A 57 -23.61 -3.80 -2.19
N THR A 58 -22.56 -4.10 -1.44
CA THR A 58 -21.36 -3.27 -1.35
C THR A 58 -20.65 -3.24 -2.71
N THR A 59 -20.54 -2.07 -3.33
CA THR A 59 -19.79 -1.87 -4.58
C THR A 59 -18.28 -1.91 -4.30
N THR A 60 -17.47 -2.37 -5.25
CA THR A 60 -15.99 -2.49 -5.14
C THR A 60 -15.32 -1.20 -4.67
N LYS A 61 -15.82 -0.04 -5.12
CA LYS A 61 -15.36 1.30 -4.70
C LYS A 61 -15.56 1.59 -3.20
N MET A 62 -16.58 1.00 -2.57
CA MET A 62 -16.82 1.16 -1.12
C MET A 62 -15.90 0.27 -0.29
N LYS A 63 -15.51 -0.90 -0.81
CA LYS A 63 -14.52 -1.77 -0.17
C LYS A 63 -13.15 -1.08 -0.16
N MET A 64 -12.69 -0.56 -1.30
CA MET A 64 -11.42 0.17 -1.43
C MET A 64 -11.32 1.40 -0.51
N ILE A 65 -12.43 2.10 -0.32
CA ILE A 65 -12.50 3.28 0.56
C ILE A 65 -12.56 2.89 2.05
N GLN A 66 -13.32 1.84 2.42
CA GLN A 66 -13.33 1.28 3.78
C GLN A 66 -11.97 0.65 4.13
N PHE A 67 -11.26 0.16 3.11
CA PHE A 67 -9.93 -0.45 3.15
C PHE A 67 -8.83 0.54 3.53
N PHE A 68 -8.82 1.76 2.98
CA PHE A 68 -7.88 2.79 3.45
C PHE A 68 -8.15 3.25 4.89
N LEU A 69 -9.39 3.15 5.36
CA LEU A 69 -9.79 3.59 6.70
C LEU A 69 -9.59 2.53 7.78
N ASN A 70 -9.54 1.25 7.41
CA ASN A 70 -9.31 0.16 8.34
C ASN A 70 -7.80 -0.04 8.52
N HIS A 71 -7.23 0.69 9.48
CA HIS A 71 -5.79 0.79 9.75
C HIS A 71 -5.07 -0.49 10.20
N GLU A 72 -5.76 -1.61 10.42
CA GLU A 72 -5.19 -2.75 11.17
C GLU A 72 -4.86 -4.01 10.37
N LYS A 73 -5.49 -4.28 9.22
CA LYS A 73 -5.21 -5.51 8.45
C LYS A 73 -5.41 -5.32 6.96
N ILE A 74 -4.30 -5.15 6.25
CA ILE A 74 -4.26 -5.26 4.80
C ILE A 74 -3.95 -6.73 4.49
N GLY A 75 -4.95 -7.48 4.04
CA GLY A 75 -4.74 -8.83 3.51
C GLY A 75 -4.05 -8.78 2.15
N GLY A 76 -3.32 -9.85 1.78
CA GLY A 76 -2.42 -9.92 0.62
C GLY A 76 -2.99 -9.46 -0.73
N GLY A 77 -4.29 -9.67 -0.98
CA GLY A 77 -4.93 -9.30 -2.25
C GLY A 77 -5.08 -7.79 -2.52
N GLU A 78 -5.04 -6.93 -1.49
CA GLU A 78 -5.24 -5.48 -1.68
C GLU A 78 -3.92 -4.68 -1.74
N SER A 79 -2.82 -5.25 -1.25
CA SER A 79 -1.47 -4.73 -1.53
C SER A 79 -1.08 -4.92 -3.01
N ALA A 80 -1.65 -5.92 -3.67
CA ALA A 80 -1.41 -6.25 -5.09
C ALA A 80 -1.62 -5.05 -6.01
N HIS A 81 -2.77 -4.37 -5.91
CA HIS A 81 -3.11 -3.24 -6.79
C HIS A 81 -2.17 -2.04 -6.65
N ARG A 82 -1.66 -1.77 -5.44
CA ARG A 82 -0.73 -0.64 -5.23
C ARG A 82 0.65 -0.95 -5.79
N VAL A 83 1.10 -2.19 -5.64
CA VAL A 83 2.38 -2.64 -6.18
C VAL A 83 2.30 -2.69 -7.69
N GLU A 84 1.21 -3.22 -8.24
CA GLU A 84 0.93 -3.21 -9.69
C GLU A 84 1.00 -1.79 -10.27
N ALA A 85 0.38 -0.81 -9.60
CA ALA A 85 0.44 0.59 -10.05
C ALA A 85 1.86 1.18 -9.99
N LEU A 86 2.66 0.81 -8.98
CA LEU A 86 4.05 1.25 -8.86
C LEU A 86 4.99 0.52 -9.80
N THR A 87 4.63 -0.68 -10.25
CA THR A 87 5.47 -1.53 -11.08
C THR A 87 5.03 -1.52 -12.55
N CYS A 88 4.09 -0.64 -12.93
CA CYS A 88 3.59 -0.49 -14.30
C CYS A 88 4.70 -0.41 -15.35
N ASP A 89 5.76 0.34 -15.04
CA ASP A 89 6.89 0.65 -15.94
C ASP A 89 8.15 -0.20 -15.66
N VAL A 90 8.06 -1.21 -14.80
CA VAL A 90 9.18 -2.10 -14.53
C VAL A 90 9.50 -2.92 -15.77
N LYS A 91 10.72 -2.75 -16.31
CA LYS A 91 11.24 -3.53 -17.44
C LYS A 91 11.50 -4.98 -17.03
N SER A 92 11.34 -5.90 -17.98
CA SER A 92 11.68 -7.32 -17.79
C SER A 92 13.12 -7.48 -17.29
N GLY A 93 13.32 -8.37 -16.32
CA GLY A 93 14.61 -8.62 -15.66
C GLY A 93 14.84 -7.82 -14.38
N ASN A 94 14.05 -6.79 -14.09
CA ASN A 94 14.11 -6.04 -12.83
C ASN A 94 13.19 -6.64 -11.78
N ASN A 95 13.55 -7.83 -11.29
CA ASN A 95 12.75 -8.56 -10.32
C ASN A 95 13.08 -8.15 -8.88
N TYR A 96 12.13 -8.33 -7.97
CA TYR A 96 12.43 -8.18 -6.55
C TYR A 96 13.48 -9.23 -6.13
N PHE A 97 14.58 -8.78 -5.55
CA PHE A 97 15.77 -9.59 -5.32
C PHE A 97 15.57 -10.74 -4.31
N ARG A 98 14.53 -10.66 -3.46
CA ARG A 98 14.20 -11.74 -2.52
C ARG A 98 13.21 -12.69 -3.18
N PRO A 99 13.52 -13.99 -3.29
CA PRO A 99 12.55 -14.98 -3.72
C PRO A 99 11.54 -15.18 -2.59
N THR A 100 10.30 -14.79 -2.81
CA THR A 100 9.22 -14.84 -1.79
C THR A 100 7.91 -15.39 -2.33
N CYS A 101 7.79 -15.53 -3.65
CA CYS A 101 6.62 -16.13 -4.30
C CYS A 101 6.62 -17.65 -4.06
N SER A 102 5.43 -18.24 -3.86
CA SER A 102 5.24 -19.66 -3.46
C SER A 102 4.43 -20.49 -4.45
N ASP A 103 3.95 -19.85 -5.50
CA ASP A 103 3.22 -20.33 -6.67
C ASP A 103 4.06 -21.02 -7.76
N SER A 104 5.18 -21.65 -7.38
CA SER A 104 5.95 -22.50 -8.30
C SER A 104 5.16 -23.79 -8.54
N GLY A 105 4.90 -24.12 -9.81
CA GLY A 105 4.18 -25.33 -10.20
C GLY A 105 4.83 -26.63 -9.70
N ASP A 106 6.10 -26.58 -9.31
CA ASP A 106 6.88 -27.72 -8.85
C ASP A 106 6.84 -27.92 -7.32
N GLY A 107 6.20 -27.02 -6.56
CA GLY A 107 6.09 -27.12 -5.08
C GLY A 107 7.42 -27.00 -4.33
N LYS A 108 8.51 -26.67 -5.02
CA LYS A 108 9.87 -26.62 -4.48
C LYS A 108 10.33 -25.17 -4.33
N GLY A 109 10.13 -24.62 -3.13
CA GLY A 109 10.80 -23.42 -2.66
C GLY A 109 10.22 -22.08 -3.13
N GLN A 110 10.71 -21.01 -2.49
CA GLN A 110 10.37 -19.64 -2.85
C GLN A 110 11.09 -19.24 -4.14
N TYR A 111 10.45 -18.41 -4.97
CA TYR A 111 11.00 -17.99 -6.26
C TYR A 111 10.83 -16.47 -6.50
N PRO A 112 11.58 -15.87 -7.45
CA PRO A 112 11.54 -14.43 -7.71
C PRO A 112 10.24 -13.99 -8.39
N ALA A 113 9.77 -12.80 -8.05
CA ALA A 113 8.60 -12.18 -8.66
C ALA A 113 8.91 -11.70 -10.08
N ASN A 114 8.48 -12.47 -11.09
CA ASN A 114 8.82 -12.25 -12.50
C ASN A 114 7.78 -11.41 -13.27
N ASN A 115 6.57 -11.21 -12.73
CA ASN A 115 5.51 -10.47 -13.40
C ASN A 115 5.45 -9.03 -12.87
N LYS A 116 6.37 -8.16 -13.32
CA LYS A 116 6.41 -6.76 -12.86
C LYS A 116 6.46 -6.67 -11.32
N CYS A 117 7.37 -7.41 -10.70
CA CYS A 117 7.51 -7.47 -9.24
C CYS A 117 6.25 -7.92 -8.48
N THR A 118 5.36 -8.72 -9.10
CA THR A 118 4.32 -9.50 -8.42
C THR A 118 4.50 -10.99 -8.69
N CYS A 119 3.94 -11.81 -7.79
CA CYS A 119 3.83 -13.24 -7.97
C CYS A 119 2.75 -13.56 -9.04
N ASN A 120 2.76 -14.76 -9.62
CA ASN A 120 1.78 -15.15 -10.66
C ASN A 120 0.35 -15.18 -10.11
N ASN A 121 0.18 -15.47 -8.82
CA ASN A 121 -1.09 -15.41 -8.12
C ASN A 121 -1.55 -13.97 -7.76
N GLY A 122 -0.77 -12.94 -8.12
CA GLY A 122 -1.03 -11.54 -7.82
C GLY A 122 -0.53 -11.08 -6.45
N ASP A 123 0.09 -11.97 -5.66
CA ASP A 123 0.63 -11.60 -4.36
C ASP A 123 1.82 -10.64 -4.48
N VAL A 124 1.93 -9.78 -3.47
CA VAL A 124 3.06 -8.86 -3.34
C VAL A 124 4.24 -9.61 -2.72
N PRO A 125 5.42 -9.60 -3.35
CA PRO A 125 6.58 -10.36 -2.88
C PRO A 125 7.26 -9.73 -1.66
N THR A 126 6.65 -8.74 -1.01
CA THR A 126 7.29 -7.95 0.05
C THR A 126 6.29 -7.51 1.11
N TYR A 127 6.70 -7.69 2.37
CA TYR A 127 6.03 -7.16 3.57
C TYR A 127 6.79 -5.94 4.12
N PHE A 128 7.61 -5.29 3.29
CA PHE A 128 8.48 -4.20 3.71
C PHE A 128 7.69 -2.98 4.21
N ASP A 129 6.43 -2.84 3.81
CA ASP A 129 5.46 -1.85 4.32
C ASP A 129 5.01 -2.09 5.77
N TYR A 130 5.33 -3.24 6.35
CA TYR A 130 5.11 -3.57 7.77
C TYR A 130 6.34 -3.39 8.65
N VAL A 131 7.52 -3.23 8.07
CA VAL A 131 8.76 -2.96 8.81
C VAL A 131 8.76 -1.49 9.26
N PRO A 132 9.06 -1.15 10.52
CA PRO A 132 9.16 0.24 10.98
C PRO A 132 10.09 1.10 10.09
N GLN A 133 9.67 2.32 9.73
CA GLN A 133 10.40 3.17 8.78
C GLN A 133 11.86 3.40 9.15
N PHE A 134 12.15 3.64 10.43
CA PHE A 134 13.51 3.79 10.92
C PHE A 134 14.43 2.61 10.54
N LEU A 135 13.96 1.37 10.69
CA LEU A 135 14.76 0.18 10.35
C LEU A 135 14.96 0.05 8.84
N ARG A 136 14.00 0.50 8.03
CA ARG A 136 14.10 0.48 6.56
C ARG A 136 15.12 1.49 6.06
N TRP A 137 15.11 2.70 6.61
CA TRP A 137 16.11 3.70 6.30
C TRP A 137 17.49 3.26 6.77
N PHE A 138 17.60 2.68 7.97
CA PHE A 138 18.89 2.18 8.44
C PHE A 138 19.51 1.12 7.50
N GLU A 139 18.70 0.22 6.93
CA GLU A 139 19.15 -0.77 5.93
C GLU A 139 19.46 -0.16 4.56
N GLU A 140 18.86 0.98 4.20
CA GLU A 140 19.13 1.68 2.94
C GLU A 140 20.42 2.50 2.98
N TRP A 141 20.78 3.01 4.15
CA TRP A 141 21.99 3.81 4.38
C TRP A 141 23.25 2.97 4.61
N ALA A 142 23.12 1.69 4.97
CA ALA A 142 24.22 0.76 5.21
C ALA A 142 24.81 0.19 3.90
#